data_AF-A0A7W1I8N0-F1
#
_entry.id   AF-A0A7W1I8N0-F1
#
_cell.length_a   1.000
_cell.length_b   1.000
_cell.length_c   1.000
_cell.angle_alpha   90.00
_cell.angle_beta   90.00
_cell.angle_gamma   90.00
#
_symmetry.space_group_name_H-M   'P 1'
#
loop_
_entity.id
_entity.type
_entity.pdbx_description
1 polymer ?
#
loop_
_entity_poly.entity_id
_entity_poly.type
_entity_poly.pdbx_seq_one_letter_code
_entity_poly.pdbx_strand_id
1 'polypeptide(L)'
;KIMSDAYVAGGDPHAPLASPLYADLTGLPPILIHVGDSETLLDDSIRFAERARAAGVDIEVDVWPEMIHVWHAFAPMLPEATVAIAKLAEFIKAKTA
;
A
#
# COMPACT_ATOMS: atom_id res chain seq x y z
N LYS A 1 2.30 19.04 -4.86
CA LYS A 1 2.79 19.92 -3.76
C LYS A 1 1.66 20.32 -2.82
N ILE A 2 0.56 20.90 -3.29
CA ILE A 2 -0.59 21.34 -2.46
C ILE A 2 -0.99 20.33 -1.35
N MET A 3 -1.20 19.05 -1.68
CA MET A 3 -1.60 18.04 -0.69
C MET A 3 -0.52 17.75 0.36
N SER A 4 0.75 17.67 -0.07
CA SER A 4 1.88 17.45 0.82
C SER A 4 2.08 18.65 1.73
N ASP A 5 2.06 19.87 1.18
CA ASP A 5 2.25 21.11 1.92
C ASP A 5 1.14 21.30 2.98
N ALA A 6 -0.11 20.95 2.64
CA ALA A 6 -1.24 20.99 3.57
C ALA A 6 -1.11 19.95 4.71
N TYR A 7 -0.63 18.75 4.41
CA TYR A 7 -0.48 17.69 5.41
C TYR A 7 0.68 17.96 6.38
N VAL A 8 1.85 18.35 5.87
CA VAL A 8 3.04 18.58 6.71
C VAL A 8 3.08 19.96 7.36
N ALA A 9 2.21 20.88 6.93
CA ALA A 9 2.02 22.21 7.52
C ALA A 9 3.33 22.99 7.77
N GLY A 10 4.23 22.98 6.78
CA GLY A 10 5.56 23.60 6.86
C GLY A 10 6.66 22.71 7.45
N GLY A 11 6.33 21.47 7.84
CA GLY A 11 7.28 20.42 8.17
C GLY A 11 8.00 19.84 6.96
N ASP A 12 8.97 18.96 7.22
CA ASP A 12 9.71 18.27 6.16
C ASP A 12 8.82 17.23 5.46
N PRO A 13 8.55 17.35 4.14
CA PRO A 13 7.79 16.35 3.38
C PRO A 13 8.48 14.98 3.31
N HIS A 14 9.77 14.89 3.63
CA HIS A 14 10.52 13.64 3.71
C HIS A 14 10.58 13.06 5.13
N ALA A 15 9.96 13.70 6.13
CA ALA A 15 9.93 13.19 7.49
C ALA A 15 9.38 11.74 7.51
N PRO A 16 10.09 10.76 8.10
CA PRO A 16 9.73 9.34 8.06
C PRO A 16 8.29 9.00 8.48
N LEU A 17 7.73 9.73 9.44
CA LEU A 17 6.36 9.52 9.92
C LEU A 17 5.29 10.12 8.99
N ALA A 18 5.67 11.06 8.11
CA ALA A 18 4.78 11.61 7.09
C ALA A 18 4.93 10.86 5.75
N SER A 19 6.15 10.47 5.42
CA SER A 19 6.51 9.74 4.20
C SER A 19 7.27 8.46 4.57
N PRO A 20 6.56 7.35 4.86
CA PRO A 20 7.17 6.08 5.30
C PRO A 20 8.17 5.48 4.32
N LEU A 21 8.15 5.93 3.07
CA LEU A 21 9.16 5.59 2.08
C LEU A 21 10.57 6.03 2.47
N TYR A 22 10.74 6.89 3.48
CA TYR A 22 12.04 7.27 4.07
C TYR A 22 12.26 6.71 5.48
N ALA A 23 11.33 5.92 6.02
CA ALA A 23 11.46 5.33 7.35
C ALA A 23 12.43 4.13 7.38
N ASP A 24 12.88 3.78 8.58
CA ASP A 24 13.38 2.44 8.89
C ASP A 24 12.18 1.49 8.93
N LEU A 25 12.25 0.43 8.13
CA LEU A 25 11.17 -0.55 7.97
C LEU A 25 11.48 -1.87 8.70
N THR A 26 12.60 -1.96 9.41
CA THR A 26 12.97 -3.16 10.15
C THR A 26 11.95 -3.47 11.25
N GLY A 27 11.63 -4.76 11.41
CA GLY A 27 10.71 -5.22 12.45
C GLY A 27 9.22 -4.96 12.20
N LEU A 28 8.83 -4.43 11.03
CA LEU A 28 7.42 -4.36 10.64
C LEU A 28 6.81 -5.77 10.52
N PRO A 29 5.50 -5.93 10.83
CA PRO A 29 4.81 -7.21 10.66
C PRO A 29 4.66 -7.56 9.18
N PRO A 30 4.20 -8.77 8.83
CA PRO A 30 3.87 -9.11 7.45
C PRO A 30 2.91 -8.11 6.81
N ILE A 31 3.17 -7.73 5.56
CA ILE A 31 2.43 -6.70 4.83
C ILE A 31 1.86 -7.27 3.53
N LEU A 32 0.61 -6.94 3.21
CA LEU A 32 0.02 -7.11 1.90
C LEU A 32 -0.29 -5.73 1.31
N ILE A 33 0.20 -5.48 0.10
CA ILE A 33 -0.13 -4.28 -0.68
C ILE A 33 -1.00 -4.69 -1.88
N HIS A 34 -2.17 -4.07 -1.98
CA HIS A 34 -2.99 -4.07 -3.20
C HIS A 34 -2.82 -2.72 -3.88
N VAL A 35 -2.48 -2.71 -5.16
CA VAL A 35 -2.37 -1.50 -5.96
C VAL A 35 -2.84 -1.76 -7.38
N GLY A 36 -3.53 -0.80 -8.00
CA GLY A 36 -3.89 -0.89 -9.40
C GLY A 36 -2.72 -0.54 -10.31
N ASP A 37 -2.72 -1.01 -11.55
CA ASP A 37 -1.73 -0.53 -12.54
C ASP A 37 -2.12 0.83 -13.15
N SER A 38 -3.40 1.21 -13.00
CA SER A 38 -3.99 2.41 -13.58
C SER A 38 -4.10 3.53 -12.54
N GLU A 39 -3.04 3.73 -11.75
CA GLU A 39 -2.94 4.79 -10.75
C GLU A 39 -1.52 5.34 -10.60
N THR A 40 -1.42 6.60 -10.17
CA THR A 40 -0.13 7.29 -10.00
C THR A 40 0.68 6.82 -8.80
N LEU A 41 0.09 6.03 -7.90
CA LEU A 41 0.73 5.56 -6.66
C LEU A 41 1.29 4.12 -6.79
N LEU A 42 1.27 3.55 -8.00
CA LEU A 42 1.90 2.26 -8.28
C LEU A 42 3.38 2.25 -7.88
N ASP A 43 4.14 3.27 -8.29
CA ASP A 43 5.56 3.36 -7.98
C ASP A 43 5.83 3.49 -6.48
N ASP A 44 4.98 4.18 -5.73
CA ASP A 44 5.11 4.27 -4.27
C ASP A 44 4.95 2.90 -3.61
N SER A 45 3.99 2.10 -4.09
CA SER A 45 3.77 0.73 -3.64
C SER A 45 4.96 -0.19 -3.94
N ILE A 46 5.48 -0.14 -5.17
CA ILE A 46 6.64 -0.95 -5.57
C ILE A 46 7.89 -0.55 -4.79
N ARG A 47 8.19 0.74 -4.70
CA ARG A 47 9.38 1.26 -4.00
C ARG A 47 9.32 0.98 -2.50
N PHE A 48 8.15 1.11 -1.86
CA PHE A 48 8.00 0.73 -0.47
C PHE A 48 8.25 -0.77 -0.27
N ALA A 49 7.69 -1.62 -1.15
CA ALA A 49 7.88 -3.05 -1.06
C ALA A 49 9.33 -3.49 -1.24
N GLU A 50 10.06 -2.89 -2.17
CA GLU A 50 11.49 -3.14 -2.35
C GLU A 50 12.29 -2.81 -1.08
N ARG A 51 12.02 -1.64 -0.46
CA ARG A 51 12.67 -1.26 0.79
C ARG A 51 12.29 -2.17 1.96
N ALA A 52 11.02 -2.56 2.05
CA ALA A 52 10.54 -3.47 3.10
C ALA A 52 11.19 -4.86 2.97
N ARG A 53 11.27 -5.42 1.76
CA ARG A 53 12.00 -6.69 1.50
C ARG A 53 13.47 -6.57 1.87
N ALA A 54 14.12 -5.48 1.49
CA ALA A 54 15.52 -5.24 1.85
C ALA A 54 15.74 -5.11 3.37
N ALA A 55 14.72 -4.67 4.11
CA ALA A 55 14.71 -4.61 5.57
C ALA A 55 14.33 -5.94 6.25
N GLY A 56 14.10 -7.01 5.48
CA GLY A 56 13.74 -8.35 5.99
C GLY A 56 12.26 -8.52 6.33
N VAL A 57 11.38 -7.64 5.87
CA VAL A 57 9.93 -7.73 6.09
C VAL A 57 9.32 -8.74 5.10
N ASP A 58 8.42 -9.59 5.60
CA ASP A 58 7.56 -10.45 4.77
C ASP A 58 6.50 -9.58 4.08
N ILE A 59 6.62 -9.40 2.77
CA ILE A 59 5.75 -8.48 2.03
C ILE A 59 5.32 -9.02 0.66
N GLU A 60 4.01 -9.02 0.47
CA GLU A 60 3.30 -9.42 -0.74
C GLU A 60 2.76 -8.16 -1.44
N VAL A 61 2.88 -8.11 -2.77
CA VAL A 61 2.34 -7.01 -3.59
C VAL A 61 1.54 -7.61 -4.72
N ASP A 62 0.24 -7.33 -4.73
CA ASP A 62 -0.64 -7.63 -5.85
C ASP A 62 -0.86 -6.35 -6.65
N VAL A 63 -0.32 -6.35 -7.87
CA VAL A 63 -0.62 -5.32 -8.88
C VAL A 63 -1.82 -5.81 -9.70
N TRP A 64 -2.90 -5.05 -9.65
CA TRP A 64 -4.17 -5.40 -10.30
C TRP A 64 -4.31 -4.70 -11.65
N PRO A 65 -4.42 -5.45 -12.76
CA PRO A 65 -4.58 -4.87 -14.08
C PRO A 65 -5.84 -4.01 -14.19
N GLU A 66 -5.71 -2.86 -14.85
CA GLU A 66 -6.78 -1.90 -15.17
C GLU A 66 -7.48 -1.28 -13.95
N MET A 67 -7.04 -1.58 -12.72
CA MET A 67 -7.66 -1.06 -11.52
C MET A 67 -7.18 0.35 -11.22
N ILE A 68 -8.14 1.21 -10.86
CA ILE A 68 -7.89 2.59 -10.41
C ILE A 68 -7.66 2.63 -8.90
N HIS A 69 -7.20 3.79 -8.42
CA HIS A 69 -6.95 4.03 -7.00
C HIS A 69 -8.13 3.63 -6.11
N VAL A 70 -7.89 2.72 -5.17
CA VAL A 70 -8.87 2.22 -4.18
C VAL A 70 -10.12 1.62 -4.83
N TRP A 71 -9.96 0.85 -5.91
CA TRP A 71 -11.06 0.17 -6.60
C TRP A 71 -11.92 -0.70 -5.65
N HIS A 72 -11.37 -1.12 -4.50
CA HIS A 72 -12.10 -1.83 -3.43
C HIS A 72 -13.40 -1.13 -3.02
N ALA A 73 -13.44 0.20 -3.06
CA ALA A 73 -14.61 1.00 -2.70
C ALA A 73 -15.82 0.78 -3.62
N PHE A 74 -15.62 0.19 -4.80
CA PHE A 74 -16.70 -0.14 -5.74
C PHE A 74 -17.32 -1.51 -5.49
N ALA A 75 -16.94 -2.25 -4.43
CA ALA A 75 -17.65 -3.47 -4.07
C ALA A 75 -19.09 -3.16 -3.59
N PRO A 76 -20.11 -3.96 -3.95
CA PRO A 76 -20.04 -5.15 -4.81
C PRO A 76 -20.27 -4.86 -6.31
N MET A 77 -20.35 -3.59 -6.72
CA MET A 77 -20.62 -3.18 -8.11
C MET A 77 -19.51 -3.59 -9.09
N LEU A 78 -18.27 -3.70 -8.61
CA LEU A 78 -17.12 -4.19 -9.34
C LEU A 78 -16.71 -5.59 -8.82
N PRO A 79 -16.73 -6.65 -9.65
CA PRO A 79 -16.34 -8.00 -9.22
C PRO A 79 -14.91 -8.07 -8.66
N GLU A 80 -13.95 -7.41 -9.30
CA GLU A 80 -12.54 -7.36 -8.90
C GLU A 80 -12.36 -6.76 -7.50
N ALA A 81 -13.19 -5.76 -7.15
CA ALA A 81 -13.20 -5.18 -5.81
C ALA A 81 -13.62 -6.21 -4.75
N THR A 82 -14.64 -7.02 -5.05
CA THR A 82 -15.12 -8.08 -4.16
C THR A 82 -14.05 -9.16 -3.97
N VAL A 83 -13.38 -9.57 -5.06
CA VAL A 83 -12.27 -10.55 -4.98
C VAL A 83 -11.10 -9.99 -4.19
N ALA A 84 -10.73 -8.72 -4.40
CA ALA A 84 -9.66 -8.07 -3.67
C ALA A 84 -9.96 -8.01 -2.15
N ILE A 85 -11.20 -7.67 -1.75
CA ILE A 85 -11.60 -7.69 -0.34
C ILE A 85 -11.54 -9.09 0.26
N ALA A 86 -11.97 -10.12 -0.48
CA ALA A 86 -11.86 -11.51 -0.03
C ALA A 86 -10.39 -11.93 0.20
N LYS A 87 -9.47 -11.56 -0.70
CA LYS A 87 -8.03 -11.78 -0.53
C LYS A 87 -7.46 -11.10 0.71
N LEU A 88 -7.86 -9.85 1.00
CA LEU A 88 -7.46 -9.17 2.24
C LEU A 88 -7.90 -9.96 3.48
N ALA A 89 -9.13 -10.48 3.49
CA ALA A 89 -9.64 -11.28 4.60
C ALA A 89 -8.86 -12.59 4.79
N GLU A 90 -8.48 -13.26 3.71
CA GLU A 90 -7.66 -14.47 3.79
C GLU A 90 -6.24 -14.18 4.28
N PHE A 91 -5.62 -13.08 3.84
CA PHE A 91 -4.32 -12.65 4.36
C PHE A 91 -4.37 -12.40 5.87
N ILE A 92 -5.38 -11.66 6.34
CA ILE A 92 -5.56 -11.38 7.77
C ILE A 92 -5.68 -12.69 8.55
N LYS A 93 -6.58 -13.59 8.14
CA LYS A 93 -6.73 -14.90 8.79
C LYS A 93 -5.41 -15.67 8.81
N ALA A 94 -4.66 -15.71 7.71
CA ALA A 94 -3.41 -16.44 7.63
C ALA A 94 -2.31 -15.89 8.55
N LYS A 95 -2.33 -14.59 8.87
CA LYS A 95 -1.31 -13.94 9.72
C LYS A 95 -1.74 -13.77 11.19
N THR A 96 -3.01 -14.01 11.53
CA THR A 96 -3.54 -13.83 12.90
C THR A 96 -4.22 -15.07 13.49
N ALA A 97 -4.37 -16.15 12.73
CA ALA A 97 -4.92 -17.42 13.24
C ALA A 97 -3.91 -18.19 14.10
#